data_AF-A0A9Q8LBI1-F1
#
_entry.id   AF-A0A9Q8LBI1-F1
#
_cell.length_a   1.000
_cell.length_b   1.000
_cell.length_c   1.000
_cell.angle_alpha   90.00
_cell.angle_beta   90.00
_cell.angle_gamma   90.00
#
_symmetry.space_group_name_H-M   'P 1'
#
loop_
_entity.id
_entity.type
_entity.pdbx_description
1 polymer ?
#
loop_
_entity_poly.entity_id
_entity_poly.type
_entity_poly.pdbx_seq_one_letter_code
_entity_poly.pdbx_strand_id
1 'polypeptide(L)'
;MELRPGAKECIEKLRSAGFRVIGFTMGDVERVGGYFRNAGVELPEGDLLSCDSSRIGKPDPEAYRPLLEELRREGGKPWFAAAHMWDVSAAKRTGFKGAYCSVWETEPLTDIFGEMDVLSDSLPEMADKIIAASK
;
A
#
# COMPACT_ATOMS: atom_id res chain seq x y z
N MET A 1 4.02 12.20 15.19
CA MET A 1 2.90 11.83 14.29
C MET A 1 2.58 10.38 14.57
N GLU A 2 1.31 10.08 14.80
CA GLU A 2 0.82 8.72 15.04
C GLU A 2 0.37 8.08 13.72
N LEU A 3 0.29 6.75 13.68
CA LEU A 3 -0.32 6.07 12.54
C LEU A 3 -1.82 6.40 12.49
N ARG A 4 -2.38 6.38 11.27
CA ARG A 4 -3.83 6.55 11.07
C ARG A 4 -4.59 5.46 11.85
N PRO A 5 -5.75 5.77 12.45
CA PRO A 5 -6.60 4.76 13.08
C PRO A 5 -6.83 3.55 12.17
N GLY A 6 -6.69 2.35 12.74
CA GLY A 6 -6.84 1.08 12.02
C GLY A 6 -5.64 0.66 11.14
N ALA A 7 -4.59 1.48 11.00
CA ALA A 7 -3.42 1.09 10.21
C ALA A 7 -2.68 -0.12 10.79
N LYS A 8 -2.49 -0.14 12.12
CA LYS A 8 -1.88 -1.28 12.82
C LYS A 8 -2.68 -2.56 12.62
N GLU A 9 -3.99 -2.52 12.88
CA GLU A 9 -4.89 -3.65 12.70
C GLU A 9 -4.92 -4.14 11.25
N CYS A 10 -4.93 -3.24 10.26
CA CYS A 10 -4.83 -3.57 8.84
C CYS A 10 -3.58 -4.40 8.53
N ILE A 11 -2.41 -3.96 9.03
CA ILE A 11 -1.14 -4.67 8.83
C ILE A 11 -1.16 -6.04 9.52
N GLU A 12 -1.67 -6.11 10.75
CA GLU A 12 -1.79 -7.36 11.50
C GLU A 12 -2.69 -8.37 10.80
N LYS A 13 -3.87 -7.96 10.33
CA LYS A 13 -4.80 -8.81 9.56
C LYS A 13 -4.16 -9.38 8.31
N LEU A 14 -3.50 -8.54 7.50
CA LEU A 14 -2.82 -8.97 6.29
C LEU A 14 -1.72 -9.98 6.60
N ARG A 15 -0.89 -9.72 7.62
CA ARG A 15 0.17 -10.66 8.04
C ARG A 15 -0.40 -11.98 8.55
N SER A 16 -1.45 -11.95 9.37
CA SER A 16 -2.13 -13.17 9.86
C SER A 16 -2.76 -14.00 8.74
N ALA A 17 -3.11 -13.37 7.62
CA ALA A 17 -3.60 -14.05 6.42
C ALA A 17 -2.47 -14.52 5.47
N GLY A 18 -1.20 -14.36 5.85
CA GLY A 18 -0.04 -14.85 5.11
C GLY A 18 0.56 -13.86 4.10
N PHE A 19 0.13 -12.59 4.09
CA PHE A 19 0.73 -11.58 3.22
C PHE A 19 2.04 -11.03 3.81
N ARG A 20 3.07 -10.89 2.96
CA ARG A 20 4.19 -9.96 3.22
C ARG A 20 3.66 -8.53 3.06
N VAL A 21 3.95 -7.65 4.01
CA VAL A 21 3.47 -6.26 4.01
C VAL A 21 4.66 -5.31 3.97
N ILE A 22 4.75 -4.55 2.88
CA ILE A 22 5.84 -3.61 2.61
C ILE A 22 5.30 -2.18 2.65
N GLY A 23 5.98 -1.30 3.38
CA GLY A 23 5.77 0.15 3.32
C GLY A 23 6.50 0.75 2.13
N PHE A 24 5.79 1.49 1.28
CA PHE A 24 6.39 2.12 0.09
C PHE A 24 6.09 3.63 0.06
N THR A 25 7.12 4.43 0.30
CA THR A 25 6.99 5.87 0.61
C THR A 25 7.82 6.76 -0.32
N MET A 26 7.43 8.04 -0.43
CA MET A 26 8.29 9.11 -0.96
C MET A 26 9.07 9.82 0.15
N GLY A 27 8.84 9.46 1.41
CA GLY A 27 9.53 10.05 2.55
C GLY A 27 10.86 9.35 2.86
N ASP A 28 11.61 9.99 3.75
CA ASP A 28 12.79 9.39 4.37
C ASP A 28 12.42 8.13 5.18
N VAL A 29 13.18 7.06 4.98
CA VAL A 29 12.92 5.73 5.56
C VAL A 29 13.09 5.75 7.08
N GLU A 30 14.09 6.45 7.59
CA GLU A 30 14.35 6.51 9.04
C GLU A 30 13.19 7.20 9.77
N ARG A 31 12.76 8.34 9.24
CA ARG A 31 11.64 9.12 9.74
C ARG A 31 10.31 8.35 9.67
N VAL A 32 10.01 7.73 8.52
CA VAL A 32 8.77 6.95 8.36
C VAL A 32 8.78 5.71 9.23
N GLY A 33 9.92 5.02 9.33
CA GLY A 33 10.12 3.87 10.20
C GLY A 33 9.91 4.22 11.67
N GLY A 34 10.27 5.45 12.09
CA GLY A 34 9.97 5.98 13.41
C GLY A 34 8.47 5.99 13.73
N TYR A 35 7.60 6.29 12.76
CA TYR A 35 6.15 6.29 12.97
C TYR A 35 5.60 4.88 13.22
N PHE A 36 6.08 3.89 12.48
CA PHE A 36 5.71 2.48 12.69
C PHE A 36 6.18 1.98 14.06
N ARG A 37 7.45 2.23 14.42
CA ARG A 37 8.01 1.85 15.73
C ARG A 37 7.22 2.46 16.89
N ASN A 38 6.89 3.75 16.82
CA ASN A 38 6.12 4.43 17.87
C ASN A 38 4.70 3.88 18.01
N ALA A 39 4.12 3.32 16.95
CA ALA A 39 2.82 2.65 16.99
C ALA A 39 2.91 1.16 17.36
N GLY A 40 4.10 0.65 17.69
CA GLY A 40 4.32 -0.76 17.98
C GLY A 40 4.05 -1.67 16.78
N VAL A 41 4.35 -1.18 15.56
CA VAL A 41 4.34 -1.95 14.33
C VAL A 41 5.78 -2.13 13.87
N GLU A 42 6.25 -3.37 13.88
CA GLU A 42 7.57 -3.71 13.39
C GLU A 42 7.51 -4.02 11.88
N LEU A 43 8.31 -3.32 11.08
CA LEU A 43 8.55 -3.64 9.68
C LEU A 43 9.94 -4.29 9.60
N PRO A 44 10.06 -5.51 9.06
CA PRO A 44 11.36 -6.14 8.83
C PRO A 44 12.30 -5.23 8.02
N GLU A 45 13.60 -5.44 8.18
CA GLU A 45 14.59 -4.75 7.36
C GLU A 45 14.35 -5.06 5.88
N GLY A 46 14.29 -4.02 5.05
CA GLY A 46 13.92 -4.13 3.62
C GLY A 46 12.43 -4.06 3.31
N ASP A 47 11.54 -4.15 4.32
CA ASP A 47 10.08 -4.01 4.13
C ASP A 47 9.59 -2.56 4.30
N LEU A 48 10.50 -1.59 4.41
CA LEU A 48 10.21 -0.16 4.26
C LEU A 48 11.11 0.44 3.19
N LEU A 49 10.51 0.74 2.05
CA LEU A 49 11.20 1.19 0.85
C LEU A 49 10.83 2.63 0.53
N SER A 50 11.83 3.43 0.14
CA SER A 50 11.61 4.76 -0.41
C SER A 50 11.88 4.80 -1.90
N CYS A 51 10.93 5.32 -2.68
CA CYS A 51 11.11 5.54 -4.11
C CYS A 51 11.95 6.78 -4.43
N ASP A 52 12.32 7.59 -3.43
CA ASP A 52 13.16 8.78 -3.66
C ASP A 52 14.60 8.41 -4.09
N SER A 53 15.03 7.18 -3.81
CA SER A 53 16.35 6.66 -4.19
C SER A 53 16.60 6.63 -5.70
N SER A 54 15.55 6.61 -6.53
CA SER A 54 15.65 6.54 -8.01
C SER A 54 15.49 7.89 -8.72
N ARG A 55 15.37 9.02 -8.00
CA ARG A 55 14.97 10.35 -8.54
C ARG A 55 13.63 10.35 -9.30
N ILE A 56 12.86 9.26 -9.22
CA ILE A 56 11.57 9.09 -9.87
C ILE A 56 10.54 8.82 -8.78
N GLY A 57 9.69 9.81 -8.52
CA GLY A 57 8.64 9.74 -7.52
C GLY A 57 7.32 9.25 -8.08
N LYS A 58 6.44 8.83 -7.18
CA LYS A 58 5.04 8.60 -7.52
C LYS A 58 4.41 9.92 -8.03
N PRO A 59 3.47 9.91 -8.99
CA PRO A 59 2.79 8.75 -9.58
C PRO A 59 3.44 8.16 -10.84
N ASP A 60 4.72 8.44 -11.10
CA ASP A 60 5.40 7.90 -12.28
C ASP A 60 5.42 6.36 -12.24
N PRO A 61 4.96 5.65 -13.31
CA PRO A 61 4.99 4.19 -13.37
C PRO A 61 6.35 3.56 -13.04
N GLU A 62 7.46 4.22 -13.41
CA GLU A 62 8.81 3.74 -13.14
C GLU A 62 9.14 3.71 -11.64
N ALA A 63 8.46 4.52 -10.81
CA ALA A 63 8.60 4.43 -9.35
C ALA A 63 8.16 3.05 -8.83
N TYR A 64 7.16 2.43 -9.44
CA TYR A 64 6.54 1.19 -8.97
C TYR A 64 7.15 -0.08 -9.58
N ARG A 65 7.75 0.01 -10.78
CA ARG A 65 8.24 -1.16 -11.53
C ARG A 65 9.24 -2.02 -10.74
N PRO A 66 10.26 -1.47 -10.07
CA PRO A 66 11.23 -2.30 -9.36
C PRO A 66 10.57 -3.17 -8.28
N LEU A 67 9.67 -2.58 -7.49
CA LEU A 67 8.91 -3.29 -6.46
C LEU A 67 7.96 -4.32 -7.07
N LEU A 68 7.30 -3.99 -8.18
CA LEU A 68 6.42 -4.94 -8.87
C LEU A 68 7.19 -6.18 -9.36
N GLU A 69 8.37 -5.98 -9.94
CA GLU A 69 9.21 -7.06 -10.45
C GLU A 69 9.73 -7.95 -9.33
N GLU A 70 10.14 -7.38 -8.20
CA GLU A 70 10.52 -8.14 -7.00
C GLU A 70 9.37 -9.02 -6.53
N LEU A 71 8.21 -8.42 -6.26
CA LEU A 71 7.04 -9.14 -5.73
C LEU A 71 6.49 -10.18 -6.70
N ARG A 72 6.55 -9.94 -8.01
CA ARG A 72 6.12 -10.95 -9.00
C ARG A 72 7.01 -12.19 -9.01
N ARG A 73 8.29 -12.08 -8.63
CA ARG A 73 9.18 -13.25 -8.51
C ARG A 73 8.80 -14.15 -7.34
N GLU A 74 8.14 -13.60 -6.33
CA GLU A 74 7.58 -14.37 -5.20
C GLU A 74 6.28 -15.10 -5.56
N GLY A 75 5.67 -14.74 -6.70
CA GLY A 75 4.49 -15.39 -7.27
C GLY A 75 3.20 -14.59 -7.13
N GLY A 76 2.26 -14.84 -8.04
CA GLY A 76 0.96 -14.16 -8.08
C GLY A 76 1.03 -12.70 -8.52
N LYS A 77 -0.08 -11.98 -8.33
CA LYS A 77 -0.20 -10.54 -8.64
C LYS A 77 -0.30 -9.75 -7.33
N PRO A 78 0.70 -8.92 -6.99
CA PRO A 78 0.72 -8.21 -5.72
C PRO A 78 -0.37 -7.13 -5.64
N TRP A 79 -0.79 -6.83 -4.41
CA TRP A 79 -1.69 -5.73 -4.11
C TRP A 79 -0.90 -4.45 -3.84
N PHE A 80 -1.46 -3.33 -4.26
CA PHE A 80 -1.04 -2.00 -3.86
C PHE A 80 -2.21 -1.31 -3.17
N ALA A 81 -1.99 -0.90 -1.93
CA ALA A 81 -3.03 -0.32 -1.07
C ALA A 81 -2.64 1.09 -0.61
N ALA A 82 -3.52 2.07 -0.79
CA ALA A 82 -3.29 3.43 -0.31
C ALA A 82 -4.61 4.18 -0.05
N ALA A 83 -4.52 5.28 0.70
CA ALA A 83 -5.62 6.22 0.90
C ALA A 83 -5.61 7.39 -0.11
N HIS A 84 -4.81 7.26 -1.16
CA HIS A 84 -4.68 8.21 -2.25
C HIS A 84 -5.02 7.50 -3.56
N MET A 85 -6.12 7.90 -4.19
CA MET A 85 -6.61 7.18 -5.36
C MET A 85 -5.68 7.31 -6.56
N TRP A 86 -5.00 8.45 -6.68
CA TRP A 86 -3.97 8.68 -7.69
C TRP A 86 -2.82 7.67 -7.58
N ASP A 87 -2.44 7.27 -6.35
CA ASP A 87 -1.33 6.35 -6.08
C ASP A 87 -1.73 4.91 -6.42
N VAL A 88 -2.92 4.49 -5.95
CA VAL A 88 -3.48 3.16 -6.27
C VAL A 88 -3.70 3.00 -7.77
N SER A 89 -4.23 4.02 -8.43
CA SER A 89 -4.47 4.03 -9.87
C SER A 89 -3.18 3.89 -10.67
N ALA A 90 -2.14 4.63 -10.30
CA ALA A 90 -0.82 4.53 -10.93
C ALA A 90 -0.22 3.13 -10.77
N ALA A 91 -0.22 2.58 -9.56
CA ALA A 91 0.25 1.21 -9.31
C ALA A 91 -0.56 0.17 -10.10
N LYS A 92 -1.89 0.31 -10.14
CA LYS A 92 -2.77 -0.59 -10.91
C LYS A 92 -2.42 -0.59 -12.39
N ARG A 93 -2.18 0.59 -12.99
CA ARG A 93 -1.72 0.72 -14.39
C ARG A 93 -0.36 0.06 -14.64
N THR A 94 0.54 0.05 -13.66
CA THR A 94 1.84 -0.64 -13.76
C THR A 94 1.70 -2.16 -13.64
N GLY A 95 0.63 -2.65 -13.01
CA GLY A 95 0.27 -4.07 -13.02
C GLY A 95 0.03 -4.70 -11.65
N PHE A 96 -0.19 -3.91 -10.60
CA PHE A 96 -0.69 -4.35 -9.30
C PHE A 96 -2.21 -4.62 -9.33
N LYS A 97 -2.74 -5.31 -8.32
CA LYS A 97 -4.15 -5.17 -7.92
C LYS A 97 -4.28 -3.90 -7.06
N GLY A 98 -5.32 -3.11 -7.25
CA GLY A 98 -5.50 -1.83 -6.55
C GLY A 98 -6.53 -1.93 -5.41
N ALA A 99 -6.14 -1.54 -4.20
CA ALA A 99 -7.02 -1.38 -3.07
C ALA A 99 -6.98 0.08 -2.56
N TYR A 100 -8.14 0.73 -2.52
CA TYR A 100 -8.26 2.10 -2.07
C TYR A 100 -9.07 2.20 -0.78
N CYS A 101 -8.57 3.02 0.15
CA CYS A 101 -9.24 3.35 1.40
C CYS A 101 -9.63 4.83 1.42
N SER A 102 -10.92 5.12 1.58
CA SER A 102 -11.44 6.49 1.55
C SER A 102 -11.12 7.29 2.82
N VAL A 103 -10.47 6.68 3.83
CA VAL A 103 -10.18 7.29 5.14
C VAL A 103 -9.48 8.66 5.08
N TRP A 104 -8.80 9.00 3.97
CA TRP A 104 -8.15 10.29 3.78
C TRP A 104 -8.90 11.21 2.81
N GLU A 105 -9.19 10.76 1.59
CA GLU A 105 -9.79 11.60 0.53
C GLU A 105 -11.34 11.60 0.57
N THR A 106 -11.94 10.74 1.39
CA THR A 106 -13.40 10.56 1.62
C THR A 106 -14.19 10.08 0.42
N GLU A 107 -14.07 10.75 -0.73
CA GLU A 107 -14.83 10.43 -1.93
C GLU A 107 -13.94 9.75 -2.98
N PRO A 108 -14.30 8.54 -3.46
CA PRO A 108 -13.60 7.90 -4.57
C PRO A 108 -13.95 8.61 -5.89
N LEU A 109 -12.92 9.04 -6.62
CA LEU A 109 -13.04 9.67 -7.94
C LEU A 109 -12.80 8.64 -9.07
N THR A 110 -13.64 7.60 -9.16
CA THR A 110 -13.48 6.50 -10.14
C THR A 110 -13.59 6.97 -11.59
N ASP A 111 -14.35 8.03 -11.87
CA ASP A 111 -14.44 8.64 -13.21
C ASP A 111 -13.09 9.19 -13.71
N ILE A 112 -12.18 9.54 -12.79
CA ILE A 112 -10.87 10.10 -13.10
C ILE A 112 -9.79 9.02 -13.02
N PHE A 113 -9.82 8.20 -11.96
CA PHE A 113 -8.73 7.27 -11.63
C PHE A 113 -9.03 5.81 -12.00
N GLY A 114 -10.23 5.53 -12.53
CA GLY A 114 -10.71 4.20 -12.87
C GLY A 114 -11.16 3.39 -11.65
N GLU A 115 -11.62 2.18 -11.93
CA GLU A 115 -12.11 1.24 -10.91
C GLU A 115 -10.98 0.56 -10.13
N MET A 116 -11.20 0.39 -8.82
CA MET A 116 -10.29 -0.34 -7.93
C MET A 116 -10.79 -1.76 -7.70
N ASP A 117 -9.87 -2.71 -7.48
CA ASP A 117 -10.25 -4.08 -7.17
C ASP A 117 -10.89 -4.17 -5.76
N VAL A 118 -10.51 -3.26 -4.86
CA VAL A 118 -11.10 -3.08 -3.53
C VAL A 118 -11.32 -1.59 -3.24
N LEU A 119 -12.50 -1.25 -2.74
CA LEU A 119 -12.86 0.04 -2.15
C LEU A 119 -13.33 -0.18 -0.71
N SER A 120 -12.90 0.67 0.21
CA SER A 120 -13.20 0.55 1.64
C SER A 120 -13.19 1.91 2.33
N ASP A 121 -13.94 2.04 3.43
CA ASP A 121 -13.95 3.29 4.22
C ASP A 121 -12.96 3.26 5.39
N SER A 122 -12.45 2.08 5.73
CA SER A 122 -11.45 1.91 6.77
C SER A 122 -10.31 1.00 6.33
N LEU A 123 -9.13 1.19 6.94
CA LEU A 123 -7.96 0.34 6.70
C LEU A 123 -8.20 -1.12 7.12
N PRO A 124 -8.82 -1.42 8.27
CA PRO A 124 -9.10 -2.81 8.65
C PRO A 124 -10.08 -3.52 7.71
N GLU A 125 -11.13 -2.83 7.26
CA GLU A 125 -12.07 -3.39 6.28
C GLU A 125 -11.41 -3.61 4.91
N MET A 126 -10.49 -2.72 4.52
CA MET A 126 -9.71 -2.89 3.29
C MET A 126 -8.89 -4.18 3.34
N ALA A 127 -8.25 -4.47 4.48
CA ALA A 127 -7.55 -5.74 4.68
C ALA A 127 -8.49 -6.94 4.55
N ASP A 128 -9.65 -6.92 5.18
CA ASP A 128 -10.64 -8.01 5.09
C ASP A 128 -11.06 -8.28 3.63
N LYS A 129 -11.31 -7.21 2.86
CA LYS A 129 -11.66 -7.29 1.44
C LYS A 129 -10.51 -7.82 0.56
N ILE A 130 -9.26 -7.40 0.82
CA ILE A 130 -8.07 -7.93 0.14
C ILE A 130 -7.93 -9.43 0.39
N ILE A 131 -8.08 -9.85 1.64
CA ILE A 131 -7.99 -11.26 2.05
C ILE A 131 -9.07 -12.08 1.35
N ALA A 132 -10.33 -11.61 1.35
CA ALA A 132 -11.43 -12.28 0.68
C ALA A 132 -11.20 -12.43 -0.83
N ALA A 133 -10.65 -11.42 -1.50
CA ALA A 133 -10.37 -11.40 -2.94
C ALA A 133 -9.08 -12.14 -3.34
N SER A 134 -8.38 -12.75 -2.39
CA SER A 134 -7.13 -13.50 -2.61
C SER A 134 -7.25 -14.99 -2.29
N LYS A 135 -8.44 -15.45 -1.94
CA LYS A 135 -8.79 -16.87 -1.79
C LYS A 135 -9.21 -17.50 -3.11
#